data_AF-A0A6N7STU8-F1
#
_entry.id   AF-A0A6N7STU8-F1
#
_cell.length_a   1.000
_cell.length_b   1.000
_cell.length_c   1.000
_cell.angle_alpha   90.00
_cell.angle_beta   90.00
_cell.angle_gamma   90.00
#
_symmetry.space_group_name_H-M   'P 1'
#
loop_
_entity.id
_entity.type
_entity.pdbx_description
1 polymer ?
#
loop_
_entity_poly.entity_id
_entity_poly.type
_entity_poly.pdbx_seq_one_letter_code
_entity_poly.pdbx_strand_id
1 'polypeptide(L)'
;MHRKIRWKVIIMLVKTSSKRCRTDNLEWLLNEIGVKDISEVQGLSVSEFIERYSQKHFSNICLDRLLEVGYVYVPEGEKLVAELPITTRLKNILLRNDVYILSDIVKYSREDIMKFRNLGEETMKELEGVCEQEGVRFISLHEIEDRMLEVKFSDRQLTKMFHLNILHSEDSLNVTDEEVECLIQLDKGMLKKIEKMQKLCENHGNK
;
A
#
# COMPACT_ATOMS: atom_id res chain seq x y z
N MET A 1 12.47 38.21 0.15
CA MET A 1 12.56 38.14 -1.33
C MET A 1 11.69 36.98 -1.79
N HIS A 2 10.40 37.26 -2.00
CA HIS A 2 9.38 36.27 -2.31
C HIS A 2 9.58 35.70 -3.73
N ARG A 3 9.90 34.41 -3.85
CA ARG A 3 9.79 33.71 -5.14
C ARG A 3 8.43 33.04 -5.22
N LYS A 4 7.48 33.77 -5.83
CA LYS A 4 6.32 33.20 -6.51
C LYS A 4 6.83 32.22 -7.57
N ILE A 5 6.68 30.92 -7.32
CA ILE A 5 6.85 29.90 -8.36
C ILE A 5 5.44 29.52 -8.84
N ARG A 6 5.28 29.64 -10.15
CA ARG A 6 4.05 29.51 -10.95
C ARG A 6 3.28 28.22 -10.66
N TRP A 7 2.13 28.36 -10.00
CA TRP A 7 1.01 27.40 -10.05
C TRP A 7 0.30 27.49 -11.40
N LYS A 8 0.95 27.00 -12.46
CA LYS A 8 0.40 27.09 -13.81
C LYS A 8 0.61 25.79 -14.60
N VAL A 9 0.20 24.66 -14.01
CA VAL A 9 -0.20 23.46 -14.75
C VAL A 9 -1.35 22.80 -13.97
N ILE A 10 -2.51 23.45 -13.97
CA ILE A 10 -3.79 22.75 -13.85
C ILE A 10 -4.41 22.80 -15.25
N ILE A 11 -4.99 21.69 -15.67
CA ILE A 11 -6.02 21.48 -16.70
C ILE A 11 -5.58 20.34 -17.63
N MET A 12 -5.97 19.12 -17.28
CA MET A 12 -6.68 18.21 -18.21
C MET A 12 -7.31 17.03 -17.47
N LEU A 13 -8.17 17.31 -16.48
CA LEU A 13 -9.25 16.39 -16.17
C LEU A 13 -10.41 16.71 -17.12
N VAL A 14 -10.82 15.68 -17.84
CA VAL A 14 -11.87 15.65 -18.86
C VAL A 14 -13.11 16.41 -18.36
N LYS A 15 -13.33 17.61 -18.90
CA LYS A 15 -14.64 18.28 -18.84
C LYS A 15 -15.56 17.61 -19.86
N THR A 16 -16.25 16.56 -19.46
CA THR A 16 -17.50 16.15 -20.10
C THR A 16 -18.65 16.77 -19.32
N SER A 17 -19.41 17.62 -20.01
CA SER A 17 -20.59 18.31 -19.51
C SER A 17 -21.67 17.33 -19.02
N SER A 18 -22.00 17.29 -17.71
CA SER A 18 -23.31 16.83 -17.23
C SER A 18 -23.48 17.09 -15.72
N LYS A 19 -24.53 17.82 -15.33
CA LYS A 19 -25.16 17.94 -13.98
C LYS A 19 -24.23 17.88 -12.75
N ARG A 20 -24.15 18.95 -11.94
CA ARG A 20 -23.53 18.94 -10.59
C ARG A 20 -23.97 17.68 -9.84
N CYS A 21 -23.09 16.70 -9.69
CA CYS A 21 -23.36 15.50 -8.93
C CYS A 21 -23.17 15.84 -7.45
N ARG A 22 -23.93 15.21 -6.54
CA ARG A 22 -23.73 15.41 -5.08
C ARG A 22 -22.30 15.11 -4.63
N THR A 23 -21.61 14.25 -5.38
CA THR A 23 -20.20 13.89 -5.25
C THR A 23 -19.21 15.04 -5.56
N ASP A 24 -19.67 16.19 -6.02
CA ASP A 24 -18.82 17.38 -6.23
C ASP A 24 -18.74 18.26 -4.96
N ASN A 25 -19.67 18.07 -4.01
CA ASN A 25 -19.76 18.87 -2.78
C ASN A 25 -18.85 18.27 -1.69
N LEU A 26 -17.76 18.98 -1.38
CA LEU A 26 -16.78 18.55 -0.38
C LEU A 26 -17.37 18.47 1.04
N GLU A 27 -18.22 19.43 1.45
CA GLU A 27 -18.85 19.42 2.77
C GLU A 27 -19.73 18.17 2.96
N TRP A 28 -20.48 17.82 1.91
CA TRP A 28 -21.28 16.60 1.92
C TRP A 28 -20.38 15.35 2.01
N LEU A 29 -19.31 15.27 1.19
CA LEU A 29 -18.37 14.14 1.23
C LEU A 29 -17.72 13.96 2.61
N LEU A 30 -17.29 15.06 3.23
CA LEU A 30 -16.69 15.05 4.58
C LEU A 30 -17.68 14.49 5.60
N ASN A 31 -18.93 14.94 5.57
CA ASN A 31 -19.97 14.43 6.47
C ASN A 31 -20.23 12.92 6.26
N GLU A 32 -20.24 12.44 5.01
CA GLU A 32 -20.44 11.01 4.71
C GLU A 32 -19.29 10.11 5.19
N ILE A 33 -18.05 10.61 5.15
CA ILE A 33 -16.91 9.88 5.72
C ILE A 33 -16.80 10.03 7.24
N GLY A 34 -17.66 10.86 7.84
CA GLY A 34 -17.76 11.09 9.28
C GLY A 34 -16.82 12.18 9.82
N VAL A 35 -16.28 13.02 8.95
CA VAL A 35 -15.45 14.18 9.31
C VAL A 35 -16.35 15.37 9.60
N LYS A 36 -16.23 15.96 10.79
CA LYS A 36 -17.06 17.09 11.23
C LYS A 36 -16.39 18.42 10.96
N ASP A 37 -15.07 18.47 11.08
CA ASP A 37 -14.27 19.68 10.86
C ASP A 37 -13.14 19.41 9.85
N ILE A 38 -12.90 20.37 8.94
CA ILE A 38 -11.85 20.25 7.92
C ILE A 38 -10.46 20.11 8.54
N SER A 39 -10.25 20.66 9.74
CA SER A 39 -8.99 20.53 10.48
C SER A 39 -8.63 19.08 10.83
N GLU A 40 -9.59 18.14 10.83
CA GLU A 40 -9.33 16.72 11.05
C GLU A 40 -8.55 16.06 9.90
N VAL A 41 -8.71 16.59 8.68
CA VAL A 41 -8.09 16.07 7.45
C VAL A 41 -7.05 17.02 6.86
N GLN A 42 -7.07 18.29 7.25
CA GLN A 42 -6.16 19.29 6.75
C GLN A 42 -4.72 18.98 7.18
N GLY A 43 -3.83 18.93 6.20
CA GLY A 43 -2.42 18.63 6.41
C GLY A 43 -2.13 17.15 6.66
N LEU A 44 -3.10 16.25 6.39
CA LEU A 44 -2.78 14.83 6.28
C LEU A 44 -2.09 14.53 4.95
N SER A 45 -1.17 13.58 4.98
CA SER A 45 -0.71 12.91 3.77
C SER A 45 -1.81 12.00 3.20
N VAL A 46 -1.68 11.65 1.92
CA VAL A 46 -2.57 10.67 1.28
C VAL A 46 -2.61 9.35 2.07
N SER A 47 -1.46 8.83 2.48
CA SER A 47 -1.38 7.54 3.19
C SER A 47 -2.09 7.59 4.54
N GLU A 48 -1.93 8.67 5.31
CA GLU A 48 -2.64 8.86 6.59
C GLU A 48 -4.15 8.99 6.41
N PHE A 49 -4.59 9.65 5.34
CA PHE A 49 -6.01 9.74 5.02
C PHE A 49 -6.59 8.35 4.72
N ILE A 50 -5.90 7.56 3.89
CA ILE A 50 -6.32 6.21 3.53
C ILE A 50 -6.39 5.30 4.75
N GLU A 51 -5.40 5.33 5.63
CA GLU A 51 -5.40 4.53 6.86
C GLU A 51 -6.63 4.80 7.75
N ARG A 52 -7.07 6.06 7.81
CA ARG A 52 -8.21 6.47 8.65
C ARG A 52 -9.57 6.21 8.00
N TYR A 53 -9.66 6.38 6.68
CA TYR A 53 -10.96 6.52 6.01
C TYR A 53 -11.20 5.52 4.87
N SER A 54 -10.27 4.66 4.46
CA SER A 54 -10.44 3.75 3.30
C SER A 54 -11.74 2.93 3.33
N GLN A 55 -12.15 2.47 4.52
CA GLN A 55 -13.36 1.71 4.79
C GLN A 55 -14.68 2.50 4.57
N LYS A 56 -14.63 3.82 4.36
CA LYS A 56 -15.80 4.67 4.15
C LYS A 56 -16.22 4.69 2.69
N HIS A 57 -17.52 4.60 2.42
CA HIS A 57 -18.11 4.44 1.08
C HIS A 57 -17.86 5.60 0.09
N PHE A 58 -17.21 6.69 0.51
CA PHE A 58 -16.88 7.84 -0.35
C PHE A 58 -15.46 8.36 -0.14
N SER A 59 -14.60 7.60 0.54
CA SER A 59 -13.24 8.00 0.88
C SER A 59 -12.40 8.36 -0.34
N ASN A 60 -12.48 7.56 -1.39
CA ASN A 60 -11.77 7.77 -2.66
C ASN A 60 -12.14 9.11 -3.33
N ILE A 61 -13.45 9.36 -3.49
CA ILE A 61 -13.94 10.60 -4.10
C ILE A 61 -13.62 11.80 -3.19
N CYS A 62 -13.72 11.63 -1.88
CA CYS A 62 -13.35 12.67 -0.92
C CYS A 62 -11.86 13.01 -1.02
N LEU A 63 -10.98 12.01 -1.07
CA LEU A 63 -9.54 12.17 -1.23
C LEU A 63 -9.19 12.94 -2.51
N ASP A 64 -9.77 12.57 -3.65
CA ASP A 64 -9.55 13.26 -4.92
C ASP A 64 -9.87 14.76 -4.79
N ARG A 65 -11.01 15.09 -4.16
CA ARG A 65 -11.43 16.49 -3.94
C ARG A 65 -10.53 17.21 -2.94
N LEU A 66 -10.08 16.54 -1.89
CA LEU A 66 -9.17 17.11 -0.90
C LEU A 66 -7.78 17.40 -1.48
N LEU A 67 -7.29 16.54 -2.38
CA LEU A 67 -6.07 16.76 -3.15
C LEU A 67 -6.19 17.94 -4.11
N GLU A 68 -7.31 18.03 -4.84
CA GLU A 68 -7.57 19.16 -5.76
C GLU A 68 -7.59 20.52 -5.06
N VAL A 69 -8.16 20.58 -3.85
CA VAL A 69 -8.25 21.81 -3.06
C VAL A 69 -6.96 22.07 -2.26
N GLY A 70 -6.14 21.04 -2.03
CA GLY A 70 -4.88 21.13 -1.30
C GLY A 70 -5.02 21.00 0.23
N TYR A 71 -6.07 20.35 0.70
CA TYR A 71 -6.22 20.02 2.13
C TYR A 71 -5.43 18.78 2.52
N VAL A 72 -5.33 17.81 1.61
CA VAL A 72 -4.45 16.64 1.74
C VAL A 72 -3.29 16.83 0.77
N TYR A 73 -2.11 16.34 1.12
CA TYR A 73 -0.91 16.47 0.31
C TYR A 73 -0.27 15.11 0.00
N VAL A 74 0.50 15.10 -1.08
CA VAL A 74 1.38 13.98 -1.43
C VAL A 74 2.75 14.28 -0.85
N PRO A 75 3.36 13.38 -0.06
CA PRO A 75 4.71 13.58 0.47
C PRO A 75 5.74 13.86 -0.64
N GLU A 76 6.79 14.61 -0.30
CA GLU A 76 7.84 14.93 -1.28
C GLU A 76 8.56 13.64 -1.76
N GLY A 77 8.77 13.54 -3.07
CA GLY A 77 9.37 12.36 -3.69
C GLY A 77 8.36 11.28 -4.09
N GLU A 78 7.14 11.34 -3.57
CA GLU A 78 6.11 10.34 -3.87
C GLU A 78 5.35 10.63 -5.18
N LYS A 79 4.83 9.56 -5.80
CA LYS A 79 4.11 9.62 -7.06
C LYS A 79 2.66 9.19 -6.90
N LEU A 80 1.74 10.06 -7.29
CA LEU A 80 0.32 9.73 -7.39
C LEU A 80 0.08 8.75 -8.54
N VAL A 81 -0.60 7.64 -8.24
CA VAL A 81 -1.05 6.65 -9.24
C VAL A 81 -1.94 7.29 -10.31
N ALA A 82 -2.72 8.31 -9.93
CA ALA A 82 -3.55 9.07 -10.87
C ALA A 82 -2.75 9.78 -11.97
N GLU A 83 -1.47 10.12 -11.72
CA GLU A 83 -0.61 10.89 -12.61
C GLU A 83 0.38 10.02 -13.39
N LEU A 84 0.53 8.74 -13.03
CA LEU A 84 1.44 7.82 -13.71
C LEU A 84 1.01 7.54 -15.17
N PRO A 85 1.98 7.34 -16.09
CA PRO A 85 1.74 7.02 -17.50
C PRO A 85 1.37 5.54 -17.69
N ILE A 86 0.38 5.05 -16.93
CA ILE A 86 -0.10 3.67 -16.94
C ILE A 86 -1.49 3.57 -17.59
N THR A 87 -1.85 2.35 -17.97
CA THR A 87 -3.17 2.01 -18.49
C THR A 87 -4.26 2.30 -17.47
N THR A 88 -5.44 2.66 -17.97
CA THR A 88 -6.64 2.83 -17.13
C THR A 88 -6.96 1.56 -16.34
N ARG A 89 -6.61 0.38 -16.88
CA ARG A 89 -6.78 -0.89 -16.19
C ARG A 89 -5.91 -0.96 -14.94
N LEU A 90 -4.59 -0.77 -15.07
CA LEU A 90 -3.67 -0.82 -13.94
C LEU A 90 -4.03 0.24 -12.89
N LYS A 91 -4.31 1.48 -13.32
CA LYS A 91 -4.77 2.57 -12.45
C LYS A 91 -5.98 2.17 -11.63
N ASN A 92 -7.02 1.64 -12.27
CA ASN A 92 -8.24 1.22 -11.57
C ASN A 92 -8.01 0.04 -10.61
N ILE A 93 -7.05 -0.84 -10.90
CA ILE A 93 -6.71 -1.94 -10.00
C ILE A 93 -6.03 -1.39 -8.74
N LEU A 94 -5.03 -0.53 -8.90
CA LEU A 94 -4.30 0.07 -7.78
C LEU A 94 -5.24 0.87 -6.85
N LEU A 95 -6.03 1.79 -7.41
CA LEU A 95 -6.95 2.62 -6.62
C LEU A 95 -8.03 1.82 -5.87
N ARG A 96 -8.45 0.66 -6.41
CA ARG A 96 -9.41 -0.23 -5.74
C ARG A 96 -8.81 -1.03 -4.59
N ASN A 97 -7.49 -1.15 -4.56
CA ASN A 97 -6.75 -1.80 -3.49
C ASN A 97 -6.05 -0.74 -2.61
N ASP A 98 -6.60 0.48 -2.55
CA ASP A 98 -6.11 1.59 -1.74
C ASP A 98 -4.65 2.02 -1.99
N VAL A 99 -4.12 1.70 -3.18
CA VAL A 99 -2.81 2.18 -3.65
C VAL A 99 -3.01 3.48 -4.42
N TYR A 100 -2.91 4.61 -3.72
CA TYR A 100 -3.00 5.96 -4.29
C TYR A 100 -1.63 6.58 -4.58
N ILE A 101 -0.63 6.21 -3.79
CA ILE A 101 0.78 6.52 -4.02
C ILE A 101 1.48 5.24 -4.48
N LEU A 102 2.39 5.34 -5.45
CA LEU A 102 3.09 4.17 -5.98
C LEU A 102 3.88 3.41 -4.91
N SER A 103 4.53 4.11 -3.98
CA SER A 103 5.28 3.47 -2.89
C SER A 103 4.41 2.61 -1.96
N ASP A 104 3.10 2.86 -1.87
CA ASP A 104 2.20 2.03 -1.07
C ASP A 104 2.12 0.59 -1.59
N ILE A 105 2.54 0.32 -2.83
CA ILE A 105 2.56 -1.04 -3.40
C ILE A 105 3.48 -1.99 -2.61
N VAL A 106 4.49 -1.47 -1.91
CA VAL A 106 5.44 -2.29 -1.11
C VAL A 106 4.77 -2.97 0.09
N LYS A 107 3.56 -2.54 0.46
CA LYS A 107 2.73 -3.18 1.48
C LYS A 107 2.19 -4.55 1.03
N TYR A 108 2.36 -4.89 -0.25
CA TYR A 108 1.90 -6.14 -0.84
C TYR A 108 3.08 -6.93 -1.40
N SER A 109 3.06 -8.25 -1.20
CA SER A 109 3.97 -9.14 -1.92
C SER A 109 3.55 -9.23 -3.39
N ARG A 110 4.48 -9.63 -4.27
CA ARG A 110 4.16 -9.89 -5.69
C ARG A 110 2.96 -10.83 -5.85
N GLU A 111 2.90 -11.86 -5.01
CA GLU A 111 1.86 -12.88 -5.00
C GLU A 111 0.52 -12.32 -4.50
N ASP A 112 0.52 -11.35 -3.60
CA ASP A 112 -0.69 -10.66 -3.17
C ASP A 112 -1.22 -9.70 -4.24
N ILE A 113 -0.33 -8.98 -4.92
CA ILE A 113 -0.68 -8.14 -6.06
C ILE A 113 -1.30 -9.00 -7.18
N MET A 114 -0.76 -10.20 -7.44
CA MET A 114 -1.31 -11.11 -8.44
C MET A 114 -2.74 -11.59 -8.11
N LYS A 115 -3.16 -11.52 -6.84
CA LYS A 115 -4.55 -11.83 -6.42
C LYS A 115 -5.50 -10.64 -6.61
N PHE A 116 -5.01 -9.45 -6.95
CA PHE A 116 -5.86 -8.30 -7.21
C PHE A 116 -6.85 -8.60 -8.34
N ARG A 117 -8.11 -8.29 -8.09
CA ARG A 117 -9.18 -8.57 -9.05
C ARG A 117 -8.89 -7.87 -10.39
N ASN A 118 -8.93 -8.65 -11.47
CA ASN A 118 -8.64 -8.24 -12.85
C ASN A 118 -7.17 -7.91 -13.13
N LEU A 119 -6.23 -8.23 -12.25
CA LEU A 119 -4.81 -8.20 -12.57
C LEU A 119 -4.43 -9.51 -13.27
N GLY A 120 -3.69 -9.41 -14.37
CA GLY A 120 -3.13 -10.56 -15.08
C GLY A 120 -1.70 -10.25 -15.51
N GLU A 121 -0.99 -11.23 -16.07
CA GLU A 121 0.45 -11.17 -16.33
C GLU A 121 0.91 -9.90 -17.07
N GLU A 122 0.19 -9.49 -18.13
CA GLU A 122 0.58 -8.28 -18.88
C GLU A 122 0.43 -7.00 -18.05
N THR A 123 -0.60 -6.92 -17.20
CA THR A 123 -0.79 -5.80 -16.28
C THR A 123 0.22 -5.85 -15.12
N MET A 124 0.65 -7.05 -14.71
CA MET A 124 1.72 -7.21 -13.73
C MET A 124 3.06 -6.69 -14.28
N LYS A 125 3.43 -7.06 -15.51
CA LYS A 125 4.63 -6.55 -16.18
C LYS A 125 4.61 -5.03 -16.34
N GLU A 126 3.46 -4.48 -16.65
CA GLU A 126 3.27 -3.02 -16.72
C GLU A 126 3.57 -2.37 -15.36
N LEU A 127 3.04 -2.93 -14.27
CA LEU A 127 3.31 -2.45 -12.91
C LEU A 127 4.79 -2.57 -12.55
N GLU A 128 5.42 -3.73 -12.81
CA GLU A 128 6.85 -3.96 -12.58
C GLU A 128 7.70 -2.92 -13.31
N GLY A 129 7.39 -2.62 -14.58
CA GLY A 129 8.11 -1.63 -15.37
C GLY A 129 7.98 -0.19 -14.85
N VAL A 130 6.80 0.21 -14.37
CA VAL A 130 6.63 1.54 -13.76
C VAL A 130 7.30 1.63 -12.39
N CYS A 131 7.23 0.57 -11.59
CA CYS A 131 7.95 0.49 -10.32
C CYS A 131 9.47 0.60 -10.53
N GLU A 132 10.03 -0.09 -11.53
CA GLU A 132 11.46 0.01 -11.86
C GLU A 132 11.86 1.43 -12.28
N GLN A 133 11.05 2.11 -13.11
CA GLN A 133 11.30 3.50 -13.53
C GLN A 133 11.32 4.48 -12.37
N GLU A 134 10.42 4.29 -11.39
CA GLU A 134 10.29 5.14 -10.22
C GLU A 134 11.15 4.68 -9.04
N GLY A 135 11.95 3.61 -9.19
CA GLY A 135 12.83 3.09 -8.14
C GLY A 135 12.09 2.41 -6.98
N VAL A 136 10.85 1.99 -7.18
CA VAL A 136 10.04 1.27 -6.21
C VAL A 136 10.22 -0.23 -6.40
N ARG A 137 10.41 -0.98 -5.32
CA ARG A 137 10.53 -2.45 -5.36
C ARG A 137 9.63 -3.08 -4.31
N PHE A 138 8.74 -3.95 -4.75
CA PHE A 138 8.01 -4.89 -3.89
C PHE A 138 8.66 -6.27 -3.95
N ILE A 139 8.45 -7.08 -2.91
CA ILE A 139 9.16 -8.36 -2.69
C ILE A 139 8.24 -9.52 -3.11
N SER A 140 8.82 -10.57 -3.70
CA SER A 140 8.12 -11.85 -3.90
C SER A 140 8.27 -12.78 -2.69
N LEU A 141 7.28 -13.65 -2.46
CA LEU A 141 7.36 -14.65 -1.39
C LEU A 141 8.53 -15.61 -1.59
N HIS A 142 8.92 -15.90 -2.83
CA HIS A 142 10.10 -16.73 -3.12
C HIS A 142 11.40 -16.08 -2.64
N GLU A 143 11.55 -14.75 -2.82
CA GLU A 143 12.70 -14.02 -2.27
C GLU A 143 12.75 -14.05 -0.74
N ILE A 144 11.59 -14.14 -0.07
CA ILE A 144 11.51 -14.32 1.38
C ILE A 144 11.93 -15.75 1.72
N GLU A 145 11.39 -16.75 1.03
CA GLU A 145 11.72 -18.17 1.23
C GLU A 145 13.24 -18.42 1.13
N ASP A 146 13.91 -17.84 0.14
CA ASP A 146 15.36 -17.94 -0.04
C ASP A 146 16.17 -17.41 1.15
N ARG A 147 15.59 -16.50 1.94
CA ARG A 147 16.19 -15.93 3.16
C ARG A 147 15.90 -16.75 4.41
N MET A 148 14.95 -17.70 4.37
CA MET A 148 14.44 -18.41 5.56
C MET A 148 15.25 -19.64 5.99
N LEU A 149 16.56 -19.68 5.66
CA LEU A 149 17.47 -20.79 5.97
C LEU A 149 16.90 -22.16 5.49
N GLU A 150 17.37 -23.27 6.07
CA GLU A 150 16.88 -24.63 5.74
C GLU A 150 15.47 -24.94 6.29
N VAL A 151 14.61 -23.92 6.44
CA VAL A 151 13.23 -24.07 6.93
C VAL A 151 12.27 -23.75 5.81
N LYS A 152 11.57 -24.77 5.32
CA LYS A 152 10.59 -24.61 4.25
C LYS A 152 9.27 -24.08 4.78
N PHE A 153 8.73 -23.07 4.14
CA PHE A 153 7.41 -22.52 4.41
C PHE A 153 6.50 -22.69 3.19
N SER A 154 5.19 -22.79 3.40
CA SER A 154 4.24 -22.70 2.28
C SER A 154 3.92 -21.24 1.98
N ASP A 155 3.40 -20.94 0.78
CA ASP A 155 3.02 -19.58 0.39
C ASP A 155 2.08 -18.93 1.42
N ARG A 156 1.12 -19.68 1.96
CA ARG A 156 0.21 -19.18 3.00
C ARG A 156 0.95 -18.77 4.28
N GLN A 157 2.00 -19.49 4.64
CA GLN A 157 2.83 -19.17 5.81
C GLN A 157 3.70 -17.94 5.50
N LEU A 158 4.32 -17.88 4.32
CA LEU A 158 5.14 -16.76 3.87
C LEU A 158 4.33 -15.46 3.76
N THR A 159 3.12 -15.49 3.21
CA THR A 159 2.20 -14.32 3.17
C THR A 159 1.93 -13.78 4.57
N LYS A 160 1.71 -14.67 5.54
CA LYS A 160 1.46 -14.26 6.93
C LYS A 160 2.70 -13.66 7.58
N MET A 161 3.86 -14.26 7.36
CA MET A 161 5.16 -13.74 7.81
C MET A 161 5.45 -12.37 7.20
N PHE A 162 5.20 -12.19 5.90
CA PHE A 162 5.32 -10.91 5.21
C PHE A 162 4.47 -9.83 5.86
N HIS A 163 3.20 -10.10 6.17
CA HIS A 163 2.32 -9.13 6.83
C HIS A 163 2.68 -8.84 8.30
N LEU A 164 3.48 -9.69 8.94
CA LEU A 164 4.08 -9.45 10.25
C LEU A 164 5.50 -8.86 10.15
N ASN A 165 5.91 -8.44 8.95
CA ASN A 165 7.22 -7.87 8.68
C ASN A 165 8.39 -8.81 9.03
N ILE A 166 8.17 -10.13 8.95
CA ILE A 166 9.21 -11.16 9.08
C ILE A 166 9.72 -11.48 7.67
N LEU A 167 10.69 -10.69 7.21
CA LEU A 167 11.24 -10.75 5.84
C LEU A 167 12.57 -11.48 5.77
N HIS A 168 13.27 -11.56 6.90
CA HIS A 168 14.55 -12.22 7.10
C HIS A 168 14.48 -13.21 8.26
N SER A 169 15.44 -14.13 8.32
CA SER A 169 15.51 -15.14 9.38
C SER A 169 15.69 -14.53 10.77
N GLU A 170 16.40 -13.41 10.85
CA GLU A 170 16.71 -12.66 12.07
C GLU A 170 15.50 -11.91 12.62
N ASP A 171 14.57 -11.50 11.76
CA ASP A 171 13.33 -10.83 12.19
C ASP A 171 12.51 -11.73 13.13
N SER A 172 12.67 -13.05 12.99
CA SER A 172 12.02 -14.03 13.85
C SER A 172 12.41 -13.93 15.34
N LEU A 173 13.54 -13.30 15.66
CA LEU A 173 14.00 -13.13 17.04
C LEU A 173 13.23 -12.03 17.80
N ASN A 174 12.57 -11.12 17.08
CA ASN A 174 11.86 -9.97 17.66
C ASN A 174 10.34 -10.11 17.61
N VAL A 175 9.83 -11.28 17.19
CA VAL A 175 8.39 -11.53 17.06
C VAL A 175 7.75 -11.56 18.44
N THR A 176 6.66 -10.82 18.64
CA THR A 176 5.96 -10.77 19.93
C THR A 176 5.10 -12.01 20.16
N ASP A 177 4.71 -12.26 21.41
CA ASP A 177 3.82 -13.37 21.76
C ASP A 177 2.48 -13.27 21.00
N GLU A 178 1.94 -12.06 20.78
CA GLU A 178 0.72 -11.85 20.00
C GLU A 178 0.90 -12.20 18.51
N GLU A 179 2.04 -11.86 17.94
CA GLU A 179 2.38 -12.17 16.53
C GLU A 179 2.57 -13.68 16.35
N VAL A 180 3.22 -14.35 17.30
CA VAL A 180 3.34 -15.81 17.37
C VAL A 180 1.95 -16.46 17.46
N GLU A 181 1.07 -15.96 18.32
CA GLU A 181 -0.31 -16.47 18.40
C GLU A 181 -1.05 -16.33 17.06
N CYS A 182 -0.89 -15.18 16.40
CA CYS A 182 -1.47 -14.91 15.08
C CYS A 182 -0.97 -15.89 14.00
N LEU A 183 0.30 -16.30 14.06
CA LEU A 183 0.90 -17.31 13.18
C LEU A 183 0.34 -18.72 13.47
N ILE A 184 0.20 -19.08 14.75
CA ILE A 184 -0.26 -20.41 15.19
C ILE A 184 -1.74 -20.64 14.88
N GLN A 185 -2.59 -19.62 14.95
CA GLN A 185 -4.03 -19.75 14.68
C GLN A 185 -4.33 -20.33 13.28
N LEU A 186 -3.42 -20.18 12.31
CA LEU A 186 -3.59 -20.73 10.97
C LEU A 186 -2.97 -22.12 10.80
N ASP A 187 -1.86 -22.40 11.48
CA ASP A 187 -1.14 -23.66 11.37
C ASP A 187 -0.30 -23.92 12.63
N LYS A 188 -0.69 -24.96 13.39
CA LYS A 188 0.01 -25.40 14.61
C LYS A 188 1.47 -25.81 14.34
N GLY A 189 1.82 -26.12 13.09
CA GLY A 189 3.19 -26.41 12.66
C GLY A 189 4.09 -25.17 12.57
N MET A 190 3.54 -23.94 12.53
CA MET A 190 4.32 -22.71 12.40
C MET A 190 5.25 -22.48 13.59
N LEU A 191 4.77 -22.70 14.81
CA LEU A 191 5.57 -22.51 16.02
C LEU A 191 6.89 -23.30 15.96
N LYS A 192 6.82 -24.59 15.61
CA LYS A 192 8.00 -25.45 15.51
C LYS A 192 8.99 -24.98 14.43
N LYS A 193 8.48 -24.40 13.34
CA LYS A 193 9.33 -23.87 12.27
C LYS A 193 10.02 -22.57 12.69
N ILE A 194 9.30 -21.68 13.37
CA ILE A 194 9.83 -20.43 13.91
C ILE A 194 10.89 -20.73 14.97
N GLU A 195 10.59 -21.61 15.94
CA GLU A 195 11.57 -22.04 16.95
C GLU A 195 12.82 -22.67 16.31
N LYS A 196 12.64 -23.47 15.25
CA LYS A 196 13.79 -24.03 14.51
C LYS A 196 14.61 -22.92 13.85
N MET A 197 13.94 -21.96 13.23
CA MET A 197 14.59 -20.82 12.57
C MET A 197 15.35 -19.94 13.58
N GLN A 198 14.73 -19.58 14.70
CA GLN A 198 15.37 -18.82 15.79
C GLN A 198 16.65 -19.51 16.29
N LYS A 199 16.58 -20.83 16.54
CA LYS A 199 17.76 -21.63 16.94
C LYS A 199 18.87 -21.60 15.89
N LEU A 200 18.54 -21.62 14.60
CA LEU A 200 19.56 -21.53 13.55
C LEU A 200 20.22 -20.15 13.54
N CYS A 201 19.44 -19.07 13.71
CA CYS A 201 19.96 -17.70 13.81
C CYS A 201 20.91 -17.52 15.00
N GLU A 202 20.52 -18.00 16.19
CA GLU A 202 21.36 -17.93 17.41
C GLU A 202 22.69 -18.68 17.26
N ASN A 203 22.71 -19.80 16.53
CA ASN A 203 23.92 -20.58 16.27
C ASN A 203 24.84 -19.94 15.22
N HIS A 204 24.29 -19.13 14.31
CA HIS A 204 25.07 -18.41 13.29
C HIS A 204 25.65 -17.09 13.81
N GLY A 205 25.01 -16.43 14.78
CA GLY A 205 25.51 -15.19 15.41
C GLY A 205 26.61 -15.39 16.46
N ASN A 206 26.87 -16.63 16.90
CA ASN A 206 27.90 -16.98 17.90
C ASN A 206 29.22 -17.50 17.29
N LYS A 207 29.45 -17.27 15.99
CA LYS A 207 30.71 -17.58 15.28
C LYS A 207 31.35 -16.31 14.74
#